data_AF-A0A815WS41-F1
#
_entry.id   AF-A0A815WS41-F1
#
_cell.length_a   1.000
_cell.length_b   1.000
_cell.length_c   1.000
_cell.angle_alpha   90.00
_cell.angle_beta   90.00
_cell.angle_gamma   90.00
#
_symmetry.space_group_name_H-M   'P 1'
#
loop_
_entity.id
_entity.type
_entity.pdbx_description
1 polymer ?
#
loop_
_entity_poly.entity_id
_entity_poly.type
_entity_poly.pdbx_seq_one_letter_code
_entity_poly.pdbx_strand_id
1 'polypeptide(L)'
;MVAFVKRVDLEIPENRITEALMKVGLDAINVTRLNRKEGNIPTSTIKITFKDVNNRNTFIHTGLQVDSMHFNAEAASQNKKSVQCYICVQCNHVAKYCKTKQQICAKCGDNHRIEQCNVANDAIKCNNCKGKYLATANDNPNVLEQERRMLNLINQYSSTSSPTITTQLLHDSNAFPSLTNMYQRQQGHLHNDIFDELINLLTAKMEKIIEETTKRLFKSL
;
A
#
# COMPACT_ATOMS: atom_id res chain seq x y z
N MET A 1 7.49 -0.43 13.29
CA MET A 1 7.53 -0.30 11.80
C MET A 1 6.19 0.12 11.27
N VAL A 2 6.11 0.88 10.19
CA VAL A 2 4.83 1.44 9.69
C VAL A 2 4.53 0.99 8.26
N ALA A 3 3.29 0.60 8.01
CA ALA A 3 2.73 0.38 6.68
C ALA A 3 1.44 1.19 6.51
N PHE A 4 1.07 1.44 5.26
CA PHE A 4 -0.14 2.17 4.90
C PHE A 4 -1.01 1.32 3.97
N VAL A 5 -2.32 1.42 4.15
CA VAL A 5 -3.30 0.81 3.25
C VAL A 5 -4.24 1.91 2.79
N LYS A 6 -4.45 2.03 1.49
CA LYS A 6 -5.31 3.05 0.90
C LYS A 6 -6.64 2.43 0.44
N ARG A 7 -7.64 3.30 0.27
CA ARG A 7 -8.98 2.94 -0.25
C ARG A 7 -9.75 1.96 0.63
N VAL A 8 -9.45 1.91 1.92
CA VAL A 8 -10.23 1.14 2.90
C VAL A 8 -11.50 1.92 3.20
N ASP A 9 -12.66 1.27 3.03
CA ASP A 9 -13.96 1.85 3.30
C ASP A 9 -14.01 2.49 4.70
N LEU A 10 -14.69 3.62 4.84
CA LEU A 10 -14.86 4.33 6.11
C LEU A 10 -15.73 3.53 7.08
N GLU A 11 -16.61 2.66 6.57
CA GLU A 11 -17.47 1.81 7.39
C GLU A 11 -16.70 0.68 8.09
N ILE A 12 -15.50 0.32 7.61
CA ILE A 12 -14.66 -0.70 8.24
C ILE A 12 -13.94 -0.07 9.45
N PRO A 13 -14.28 -0.44 10.70
CA PRO A 13 -13.67 0.16 11.87
C PRO A 13 -12.29 -0.45 12.19
N GLU A 14 -11.47 0.27 12.96
CA GLU A 14 -10.07 -0.10 13.25
C GLU A 14 -9.93 -1.40 14.05
N ASN A 15 -10.90 -1.70 14.93
CA ASN A 15 -10.95 -2.96 15.67
C ASN A 15 -11.14 -4.16 14.72
N ARG A 16 -11.99 -4.03 13.69
CA ARG A 16 -12.21 -5.08 12.70
C ARG A 16 -10.94 -5.39 11.90
N ILE A 17 -10.19 -4.36 11.55
CA ILE A 17 -8.88 -4.48 10.90
C ILE A 17 -7.89 -5.20 11.82
N THR A 18 -7.85 -4.81 13.09
CA THR A 18 -6.98 -5.46 14.10
C THR A 18 -7.29 -6.96 14.24
N GLU A 19 -8.56 -7.32 14.34
CA GLU A 19 -9.00 -8.73 14.38
C GLU A 19 -8.56 -9.51 13.13
N ALA A 20 -8.71 -8.90 11.95
CA ALA A 20 -8.33 -9.55 10.70
C ALA A 20 -6.82 -9.80 10.61
N LEU A 21 -5.99 -8.86 11.08
CA LEU A 21 -4.54 -9.03 11.18
C LEU A 21 -4.16 -10.14 12.16
N MET A 22 -4.80 -10.21 13.32
CA MET A 22 -4.55 -11.27 14.30
C MET A 22 -4.89 -12.66 13.76
N LYS A 23 -5.99 -12.80 13.00
CA LYS A 23 -6.40 -14.09 12.39
C LYS A 23 -5.35 -14.65 11.42
N VAL A 24 -4.59 -13.79 10.75
CA VAL A 24 -3.51 -14.19 9.83
C VAL A 24 -2.14 -14.26 10.53
N GLY A 25 -2.09 -14.11 11.86
CA GLY A 25 -0.86 -14.19 12.64
C GLY A 25 0.02 -12.94 12.59
N LEU A 26 -0.53 -11.79 12.19
CA LEU A 26 0.20 -10.52 12.14
C LEU A 26 -0.12 -9.67 13.38
N ASP A 27 0.88 -9.52 14.25
CA ASP A 27 0.75 -8.71 15.46
C ASP A 27 1.02 -7.22 15.17
N ALA A 28 -0.06 -6.42 15.21
CA ALA A 28 -0.02 -4.97 15.03
C ALA A 28 -0.15 -4.27 16.40
N ILE A 29 0.80 -3.38 16.69
CA ILE A 29 0.80 -2.53 17.89
C ILE A 29 -0.36 -1.53 17.84
N ASN A 30 -0.57 -0.93 16.66
CA ASN A 30 -1.49 0.18 16.53
C ASN A 30 -2.04 0.26 15.11
N VAL A 31 -3.36 0.34 15.00
CA VAL A 31 -4.09 0.58 13.75
C VAL A 31 -4.79 1.92 13.90
N THR A 32 -4.61 2.83 12.95
CA THR A 32 -5.22 4.16 13.01
C THR A 32 -5.58 4.66 11.63
N ARG A 33 -6.81 5.13 11.46
CA ARG A 33 -7.29 5.81 10.28
C ARG A 33 -6.73 7.23 10.25
N LEU A 34 -6.17 7.63 9.11
CA LEU A 34 -5.65 8.97 8.92
C LEU A 34 -6.78 9.96 8.69
N ASN A 35 -6.64 11.15 9.25
CA ASN A 35 -7.60 12.24 9.09
C ASN A 35 -7.03 13.33 8.18
N ARG A 36 -7.92 14.03 7.46
CA ARG A 36 -7.55 15.26 6.76
C ARG A 36 -7.12 16.30 7.79
N LYS A 37 -6.08 17.06 7.45
CA LYS A 37 -5.57 18.15 8.28
C LYS A 37 -6.63 19.22 8.54
N GLU A 38 -7.49 19.44 7.55
CA GLU A 38 -8.60 20.40 7.61
C GLU A 38 -9.88 19.65 8.00
N GLY A 39 -10.42 19.97 9.17
CA GLY A 39 -11.68 19.41 9.68
C GLY A 39 -11.62 18.06 10.39
N ASN A 40 -10.42 17.46 10.56
CA ASN A 40 -10.25 16.17 11.24
C ASN A 40 -11.13 15.03 10.66
N ILE A 41 -11.44 15.11 9.35
CA ILE A 41 -12.34 14.18 8.68
C ILE A 41 -11.57 12.89 8.36
N PRO A 42 -12.10 11.70 8.72
CA PRO A 42 -11.44 10.43 8.43
C PRO A 42 -11.29 10.19 6.93
N THR A 43 -10.15 9.61 6.54
CA THR A 43 -9.83 9.25 5.17
C THR A 43 -9.91 7.74 4.97
N SER A 44 -9.91 7.30 3.72
CA SER A 44 -9.81 5.88 3.37
C SER A 44 -8.39 5.32 3.49
N THR A 45 -7.51 5.99 4.24
CA THR A 45 -6.12 5.56 4.46
C THR A 45 -5.93 5.12 5.90
N ILE A 46 -5.41 3.91 6.09
CA ILE A 46 -5.07 3.35 7.39
C ILE A 46 -3.56 3.31 7.55
N LYS A 47 -3.08 3.72 8.72
CA LYS A 47 -1.72 3.53 9.19
C LYS A 47 -1.69 2.33 10.13
N ILE A 48 -0.82 1.37 9.86
CA ILE A 48 -0.62 0.20 10.72
C ILE A 48 0.81 0.20 11.22
N THR A 49 0.95 0.08 12.53
CA THR A 49 2.23 0.03 13.22
C THR A 49 2.46 -1.38 13.73
N PHE A 50 3.52 -2.02 13.26
CA PHE A 50 3.96 -3.34 13.69
C PHE A 50 5.12 -3.23 14.68
N LYS A 51 5.21 -4.20 15.58
CA LYS A 51 6.37 -4.36 16.46
C LYS A 51 7.61 -4.72 15.65
N ASP A 52 7.46 -5.74 14.82
CA ASP A 52 8.57 -6.35 14.11
C ASP A 52 8.59 -6.00 12.62
N VAL A 53 9.80 -6.00 12.10
CA VAL A 53 10.10 -5.77 10.69
C VAL A 53 9.47 -6.85 9.82
N ASN A 54 9.57 -8.10 10.27
CA ASN A 54 9.10 -9.27 9.55
C ASN A 54 7.59 -9.21 9.34
N ASN A 55 6.80 -8.97 10.40
CA ASN A 55 5.35 -8.82 10.29
C ASN A 55 4.97 -7.72 9.31
N ARG A 56 5.65 -6.58 9.36
CA ARG A 56 5.40 -5.46 8.42
C ARG A 56 5.74 -5.83 6.98
N ASN A 57 6.86 -6.52 6.73
CA ASN A 57 7.26 -6.90 5.37
C ASN A 57 6.33 -7.97 4.80
N THR A 58 6.01 -8.99 5.60
CA THR A 58 4.97 -9.97 5.26
C THR A 58 3.67 -9.26 4.91
N PHE A 59 3.23 -8.31 5.74
CA PHE A 59 2.03 -7.53 5.49
C PHE A 59 2.07 -6.70 4.21
N ILE A 60 3.21 -6.09 3.86
CA ILE A 60 3.37 -5.37 2.59
C ILE A 60 3.20 -6.32 1.40
N HIS A 61 3.73 -7.54 1.50
CA HIS A 61 3.64 -8.53 0.43
C HIS A 61 2.24 -9.15 0.32
N THR A 62 1.58 -9.42 1.44
CA THR A 62 0.27 -10.09 1.46
C THR A 62 -0.90 -9.11 1.33
N GLY A 63 -0.73 -7.86 1.78
CA GLY A 63 -1.79 -6.87 1.87
C GLY A 63 -2.72 -7.08 3.07
N LEU A 64 -3.74 -6.22 3.17
CA LEU A 64 -4.82 -6.31 4.15
C LEU A 64 -5.97 -7.12 3.56
N GLN A 65 -6.31 -8.22 4.22
CA GLN A 65 -7.55 -8.97 3.98
C GLN A 65 -8.51 -8.69 5.13
N VAL A 66 -9.68 -8.15 4.84
CA VAL A 66 -10.73 -7.92 5.83
C VAL A 66 -12.08 -8.21 5.18
N ASP A 67 -12.88 -9.02 5.87
CA ASP A 67 -14.12 -9.60 5.36
C ASP A 67 -13.89 -10.36 4.04
N SER A 68 -14.36 -9.83 2.91
CA SER A 68 -14.15 -10.40 1.57
C SER A 68 -13.39 -9.44 0.64
N MET A 69 -12.72 -8.44 1.22
CA MET A 69 -11.98 -7.42 0.49
C MET A 69 -10.48 -7.59 0.70
N HIS A 70 -9.72 -7.30 -0.35
CA HIS A 70 -8.26 -7.24 -0.31
C HIS A 70 -7.78 -5.84 -0.68
N PHE A 71 -6.84 -5.31 0.10
CA PHE A 71 -6.24 -4.02 -0.12
C PHE A 71 -4.72 -4.12 -0.15
N ASN A 72 -4.11 -3.47 -1.13
CA ASN A 72 -2.66 -3.40 -1.23
C ASN A 72 -2.09 -2.57 -0.06
N ALA A 73 -1.06 -3.12 0.57
CA ALA A 73 -0.28 -2.45 1.58
C ALA A 73 0.97 -1.83 0.97
N GLU A 74 1.31 -0.64 1.42
CA GLU A 74 2.49 0.12 1.00
C GLU A 74 3.40 0.35 2.20
N ALA A 75 4.71 0.22 1.97
CA ALA A 75 5.69 0.72 2.94
C ALA A 75 5.51 2.23 3.13
N ALA A 76 5.87 2.72 4.30
CA ALA A 76 6.09 4.15 4.48
C ALA A 76 7.16 4.64 3.48
N SER A 77 6.73 5.31 2.42
CA SER A 77 7.63 5.95 1.47
C SER A 77 7.58 7.45 1.68
N GLN A 78 8.76 8.08 1.70
CA GLN A 78 8.85 9.53 1.55
C GLN A 78 9.52 9.85 0.21
N ASN A 79 9.14 10.99 -0.36
CA ASN A 79 9.81 11.50 -1.54
C ASN A 79 11.27 11.76 -1.22
N LYS A 80 12.18 11.11 -1.97
CA LYS A 80 13.63 11.28 -1.78
C LYS A 80 14.13 12.67 -2.21
N LYS A 81 13.39 13.31 -3.12
CA LYS A 81 13.73 14.63 -3.63
C LYS A 81 13.20 15.70 -2.71
N SER A 82 14.05 16.65 -2.37
CA SER A 82 13.63 17.84 -1.65
C SER A 82 12.76 18.70 -2.56
N VAL A 83 11.67 19.24 -2.03
CA VAL A 83 10.82 20.16 -2.76
C VAL A 83 11.33 21.58 -2.52
N GLN A 84 11.63 22.28 -3.60
CA GLN A 84 12.01 23.69 -3.56
C GLN A 84 10.81 24.58 -3.92
N CYS A 85 10.61 25.63 -3.13
CA CYS A 85 9.55 26.60 -3.37
C CYS A 85 9.94 27.55 -4.51
N TYR A 86 9.12 27.64 -5.55
CA TYR A 86 9.35 28.57 -6.68
C TYR A 86 9.18 30.06 -6.32
N ILE A 87 8.63 30.38 -5.14
CA ILE A 87 8.47 31.77 -4.67
C ILE A 87 9.70 32.22 -3.89
N CYS A 88 10.08 31.51 -2.83
CA CYS A 88 11.16 31.94 -1.94
C CYS A 88 12.49 31.20 -2.13
N VAL A 89 12.54 30.23 -3.07
CA VAL A 89 13.68 29.37 -3.40
C VAL A 89 14.24 28.53 -2.24
N GLN A 90 13.52 28.46 -1.11
CA GLN A 90 13.85 27.60 0.02
C GLN A 90 13.30 26.19 -0.15
N CYS A 91 13.88 25.24 0.57
CA CYS A 91 13.42 23.85 0.59
C CYS A 91 12.26 23.64 1.58
N ASN A 92 11.64 22.46 1.53
CA ASN A 92 10.66 21.91 2.48
C ASN A 92 9.23 22.45 2.38
N HIS A 93 8.90 23.23 1.35
CA HIS A 93 7.52 23.60 1.05
C HIS A 93 7.32 23.92 -0.43
N VAL A 94 6.08 23.78 -0.89
CA VAL A 94 5.64 24.23 -2.23
C VAL A 94 5.15 25.67 -2.18
N ALA A 95 5.11 26.33 -3.34
CA ALA A 95 4.59 27.69 -3.51
C ALA A 95 3.20 27.90 -2.87
N LYS A 96 2.31 26.90 -2.98
CA LYS A 96 0.95 26.93 -2.38
C LYS A 96 0.95 27.19 -0.86
N TYR A 97 2.00 26.78 -0.15
CA TYR A 97 2.13 26.95 1.29
C TYR A 97 3.21 27.97 1.68
N CYS A 98 3.71 28.75 0.71
CA CYS A 98 4.71 29.76 0.97
C CYS A 98 4.09 30.96 1.69
N LYS A 99 4.77 31.46 2.72
CA LYS A 99 4.36 32.68 3.45
C LYS A 99 4.97 33.95 2.85
N THR A 100 5.92 33.81 1.93
CA THR A 100 6.58 34.95 1.29
C THR A 100 5.63 35.59 0.28
N LYS A 101 5.43 36.91 0.41
CA LYS A 101 4.54 37.68 -0.48
C LYS A 101 5.21 38.07 -1.80
N GLN A 102 6.54 38.13 -1.82
CA GLN A 102 7.33 38.56 -2.98
C GLN A 102 8.13 37.38 -3.53
N GLN A 103 8.31 37.35 -4.85
CA GLN A 103 9.11 36.34 -5.52
C GLN A 103 10.60 36.67 -5.35
N ILE A 104 11.36 35.68 -4.89
CA ILE A 104 12.81 35.76 -4.71
C ILE A 104 13.48 35.18 -5.94
N CYS A 105 14.42 35.94 -6.49
CA CYS A 105 15.20 35.52 -7.64
C CYS A 105 16.17 34.40 -7.29
N ALA A 106 16.12 33.29 -8.03
CA ALA A 106 17.05 32.18 -7.85
C ALA A 106 18.51 32.52 -8.26
N LYS A 107 18.72 33.63 -8.99
CA LYS A 107 20.03 34.07 -9.49
C LYS A 107 20.78 35.00 -8.54
N CYS A 108 20.09 35.98 -7.96
CA CYS A 108 20.73 36.98 -7.08
C CYS A 108 20.15 37.05 -5.66
N GLY A 109 18.96 36.49 -5.43
CA GLY A 109 18.27 36.54 -4.14
C GLY A 109 17.43 37.79 -3.88
N ASP A 110 17.31 38.70 -4.86
CA ASP A 110 16.48 39.91 -4.75
C ASP A 110 15.00 39.65 -5.09
N ASN A 111 14.15 40.64 -4.82
CA ASN A 111 12.70 40.56 -4.93
C ASN A 111 12.20 40.80 -6.37
N HIS A 112 12.48 39.89 -7.29
CA HIS A 112 11.97 39.90 -8.66
C HIS A 112 11.90 38.50 -9.29
N ARG A 113 11.24 38.40 -10.45
CA ARG A 113 11.28 37.19 -11.29
C ARG A 113 12.65 36.99 -11.90
N ILE A 114 13.11 35.75 -12.02
CA ILE A 114 14.42 35.43 -12.63
C ILE A 114 14.58 36.02 -14.04
N GLU A 115 13.49 36.11 -14.80
CA GLU A 115 13.41 36.71 -16.13
C GLU A 115 13.72 38.22 -16.16
N GLN A 116 13.52 38.90 -15.02
CA GLN A 116 13.77 40.34 -14.84
C GLN A 116 15.14 40.60 -14.20
N CYS A 117 15.95 39.56 -14.03
CA CYS A 117 17.24 39.66 -13.34
C CYS A 117 18.32 40.16 -14.30
N ASN A 118 18.84 41.36 -14.03
CA ASN A 118 19.92 41.98 -14.79
C ASN A 118 21.33 41.60 -14.29
N VAL A 119 21.43 40.71 -13.31
CA VAL A 119 22.71 40.28 -12.75
C VAL A 119 23.44 39.40 -13.75
N ALA A 120 24.70 39.71 -14.03
CA ALA A 120 25.55 38.94 -14.93
C ALA A 120 25.86 37.54 -14.35
N ASN A 121 26.29 36.60 -15.21
CA ASN A 121 26.45 35.19 -14.82
C ASN A 121 27.62 34.95 -13.84
N ASP A 122 28.57 35.88 -13.78
CA ASP A 122 29.70 35.92 -12.85
C ASP A 122 29.32 36.42 -11.45
N ALA A 123 28.22 37.17 -11.34
CA ALA A 123 27.70 37.74 -10.10
C ALA A 123 26.53 36.95 -9.49
N ILE A 124 26.32 35.70 -9.92
CA ILE A 124 25.30 34.81 -9.38
C ILE A 124 25.56 34.57 -7.88
N LYS A 125 24.50 34.65 -7.08
CA LYS A 125 24.54 34.43 -5.63
C LYS A 125 23.31 33.66 -5.16
N CYS A 126 23.54 32.44 -4.68
CA CYS A 126 22.49 31.60 -4.13
C CYS A 126 21.88 32.25 -2.88
N ASN A 127 20.55 32.38 -2.81
CA ASN A 127 19.91 32.98 -1.65
C ASN A 127 20.13 32.17 -0.35
N ASN A 128 20.24 30.84 -0.45
CA ASN A 128 20.26 29.92 0.70
C ASN A 128 21.65 29.79 1.38
N CYS A 129 22.74 29.74 0.61
CA CYS A 129 24.12 29.59 1.12
C CYS A 129 25.07 30.72 0.71
N LYS A 130 24.61 31.66 -0.11
CA LYS A 130 25.41 32.77 -0.66
C LYS A 130 26.57 32.34 -1.58
N GLY A 131 26.56 31.09 -2.07
CA GLY A 131 27.52 30.57 -3.05
C GLY A 131 27.32 31.10 -4.48
N LYS A 132 28.33 30.94 -5.34
CA LYS A 132 28.35 31.44 -6.73
C LYS A 132 27.67 30.50 -7.74
N TYR A 133 26.42 30.16 -7.46
CA TYR A 133 25.59 29.28 -8.30
C TYR A 133 24.11 29.58 -8.07
N LEU A 134 23.25 29.09 -8.97
CA LEU A 134 21.80 29.27 -8.87
C LEU A 134 21.26 28.59 -7.60
N ALA A 135 20.28 29.21 -6.96
CA ALA A 135 19.62 28.60 -5.81
C ALA A 135 18.91 27.27 -6.16
N THR A 136 18.55 27.08 -7.42
CA THR A 136 17.90 25.87 -7.96
C THR A 136 18.87 24.88 -8.61
N ALA A 137 20.19 25.11 -8.50
CA ALA A 137 21.17 24.20 -9.06
C ALA A 137 21.16 22.84 -8.32
N ASN A 138 21.31 21.74 -9.07
CA ASN A 138 21.27 20.38 -8.51
C ASN A 138 22.40 20.11 -7.51
N ASP A 139 23.52 20.81 -7.66
CA ASP A 139 24.71 20.76 -6.81
C ASP A 139 24.65 21.75 -5.63
N ASN A 140 23.52 22.43 -5.42
CA ASN A 140 23.35 23.32 -4.28
C ASN A 140 23.46 22.53 -2.96
N PRO A 141 24.42 22.85 -2.07
CA PRO A 141 24.67 22.11 -0.85
C PRO A 141 23.46 22.09 0.08
N ASN A 142 22.62 23.13 0.10
CA ASN A 142 21.40 23.13 0.92
C ASN A 142 20.38 22.10 0.41
N VAL A 143 20.22 21.99 -0.90
CA VAL A 143 19.30 21.02 -1.53
C VAL A 143 19.81 19.61 -1.25
N LEU A 144 21.10 19.36 -1.49
CA LEU A 144 21.76 18.09 -1.21
C LEU A 144 21.69 17.71 0.27
N GLU A 145 21.87 18.66 1.18
CA GLU A 145 21.76 18.42 2.62
C GLU A 145 20.32 18.06 3.01
N GLN A 146 19.31 18.75 2.48
CA GLN A 146 17.91 18.39 2.73
C GLN A 146 17.58 17.01 2.17
N GLU A 147 18.04 16.67 0.96
CA GLU A 147 17.87 15.33 0.40
C GLU A 147 18.55 14.27 1.25
N ARG A 148 19.77 14.51 1.76
CA ARG A 148 20.43 13.60 2.70
C ARG A 148 19.64 13.45 3.99
N ARG A 149 19.09 14.53 4.56
CA ARG A 149 18.24 14.47 5.77
C ARG A 149 16.98 13.65 5.52
N MET A 150 16.30 13.88 4.39
CA MET A 150 15.12 13.10 3.98
C MET A 150 15.49 11.62 3.76
N LEU A 151 16.62 11.34 3.09
CA LEU A 151 17.10 9.98 2.88
C LEU A 151 17.45 9.30 4.20
N ASN A 152 18.06 9.99 5.15
CA ASN A 152 18.37 9.44 6.47
C ASN A 152 17.09 9.12 7.27
N LEU A 153 16.06 9.97 7.19
CA LEU A 153 14.75 9.67 7.76
C LEU A 153 14.14 8.44 7.10
N ILE A 154 14.12 8.38 5.76
CA ILE A 154 13.66 7.21 5.01
C ILE A 154 14.43 5.98 5.44
N ASN A 155 15.75 6.03 5.49
CA ASN A 155 16.62 4.94 5.88
C ASN A 155 16.36 4.53 7.32
N GLN A 156 16.16 5.44 8.27
CA GLN A 156 15.79 5.05 9.64
C GLN A 156 14.48 4.23 9.68
N TYR A 157 13.49 4.58 8.84
CA TYR A 157 12.28 3.78 8.63
C TYR A 157 12.50 2.54 7.73
N SER A 158 13.56 2.53 6.90
CA SER A 158 13.81 1.54 5.83
C SER A 158 14.88 0.49 6.14
N SER A 159 15.94 0.79 6.90
CA SER A 159 16.97 -0.15 7.35
C SER A 159 16.47 -1.03 8.49
N THR A 160 15.40 -0.61 9.15
CA THR A 160 14.51 -1.50 9.89
C THR A 160 13.57 -2.30 8.98
N SER A 161 13.83 -2.41 7.66
CA SER A 161 13.02 -3.18 6.67
C SER A 161 13.81 -4.13 5.80
N SER A 162 15.13 -4.18 5.90
CA SER A 162 15.90 -5.03 4.98
C SER A 162 16.15 -6.37 5.65
N PRO A 163 15.47 -7.46 5.26
CA PRO A 163 16.03 -8.77 5.51
C PRO A 163 17.12 -9.00 4.47
N THR A 164 18.32 -9.33 4.93
CA THR A 164 19.21 -10.22 4.17
C THR A 164 18.48 -11.55 4.03
N ILE A 165 17.62 -11.68 3.03
CA ILE A 165 17.28 -12.99 2.51
C ILE A 165 18.37 -13.27 1.48
N THR A 166 19.39 -14.00 1.93
CA THR A 166 20.12 -14.89 1.02
C THR A 166 19.05 -15.73 0.33
N THR A 167 18.80 -15.46 -0.94
CA THR A 167 17.97 -16.31 -1.78
C THR A 167 18.64 -17.68 -1.83
N GLN A 168 18.30 -18.56 -0.88
CA GLN A 168 18.41 -19.98 -1.13
C GLN A 168 17.39 -20.28 -2.22
N LEU A 169 17.90 -20.47 -3.44
CA LEU A 169 17.16 -20.99 -4.57
C LEU A 169 16.50 -22.31 -4.16
N LEU A 170 15.24 -22.26 -3.73
CA LEU A 170 14.39 -23.43 -3.52
C LEU A 170 13.59 -23.78 -4.78
N HIS A 171 14.14 -23.51 -5.96
CA HIS A 171 13.54 -23.97 -7.22
C HIS A 171 14.55 -24.76 -8.04
N ASP A 172 14.49 -26.07 -7.81
CA ASP A 172 14.89 -27.07 -8.77
C ASP A 172 14.05 -26.85 -10.05
N SER A 173 14.70 -26.45 -11.14
CA SER A 173 14.04 -26.00 -12.38
C SER A 173 13.27 -27.11 -13.10
N ASN A 174 13.36 -28.34 -12.59
CA ASN A 174 12.72 -29.54 -13.12
C ASN A 174 11.51 -30.01 -12.30
N ALA A 175 11.09 -29.26 -11.27
CA ALA A 175 9.99 -29.65 -10.38
C ALA A 175 8.62 -29.01 -10.71
N PHE A 176 8.46 -28.42 -11.91
CA PHE A 176 7.15 -27.93 -12.35
C PHE A 176 6.44 -29.00 -13.19
N PRO A 177 5.37 -29.65 -12.70
CA PRO A 177 4.56 -30.51 -13.54
C PRO A 177 3.87 -29.68 -14.63
N SER A 178 3.91 -30.18 -15.86
CA SER A 178 3.26 -29.55 -17.01
C SER A 178 1.76 -29.30 -16.70
N LEU A 179 1.31 -28.07 -16.97
CA LEU A 179 -0.08 -27.62 -16.81
C LEU A 179 -1.08 -28.37 -17.71
N THR A 180 -0.61 -29.25 -18.58
CA THR A 180 -1.46 -30.07 -19.45
C THR A 180 -2.15 -31.20 -18.68
N ASN A 181 -1.62 -31.64 -17.53
CA ASN A 181 -2.14 -32.80 -16.79
C ASN A 181 -3.08 -32.47 -15.60
N MET A 182 -3.28 -31.19 -15.22
CA MET A 182 -4.23 -30.87 -14.14
C MET A 182 -5.70 -30.89 -14.58
N TYR A 183 -5.97 -30.66 -15.87
CA TYR A 183 -7.35 -30.72 -16.40
C TYR A 183 -7.90 -32.15 -16.47
N GLN A 184 -7.03 -33.16 -16.56
CA GLN A 184 -7.44 -34.58 -16.52
C GLN A 184 -7.54 -35.13 -15.09
N ARG A 185 -6.83 -34.56 -14.11
CA ARG A 185 -6.86 -35.07 -12.72
C ARG A 185 -8.02 -34.51 -11.88
N GLN A 186 -8.62 -33.38 -12.26
CA GLN A 186 -9.78 -32.82 -11.56
C GLN A 186 -11.13 -33.41 -12.00
N GLN A 187 -11.21 -34.14 -13.10
CA GLN A 187 -12.44 -34.81 -13.53
C GLN A 187 -12.69 -36.17 -12.84
N GLY A 188 -11.82 -36.60 -11.93
CA GLY A 188 -11.87 -37.97 -11.39
C GLY A 188 -12.34 -38.15 -9.94
N HIS A 189 -12.43 -37.11 -9.09
CA HIS A 189 -12.51 -37.41 -7.64
C HIS A 189 -13.22 -36.43 -6.69
N LEU A 190 -13.98 -35.45 -7.18
CA LEU A 190 -14.82 -34.64 -6.27
C LEU A 190 -16.23 -34.32 -6.77
N HIS A 191 -16.57 -34.73 -8.00
CA HIS A 191 -17.87 -34.43 -8.59
C HIS A 191 -18.82 -35.64 -8.62
N ASN A 192 -18.35 -36.87 -8.39
CA ASN A 192 -19.21 -38.05 -8.48
C ASN A 192 -19.87 -38.37 -7.14
N ASP A 193 -19.10 -38.38 -6.03
CA ASP A 193 -19.66 -38.79 -4.72
C ASP A 193 -20.80 -37.89 -4.23
N ILE A 194 -20.67 -36.56 -4.36
CA ILE A 194 -21.71 -35.61 -3.93
C ILE A 194 -22.95 -35.69 -4.84
N PHE A 195 -22.74 -35.93 -6.14
CA PHE A 195 -23.83 -35.99 -7.11
C PHE A 195 -24.60 -37.31 -7.01
N ASP A 196 -23.88 -38.42 -6.77
CA ASP A 196 -24.47 -39.73 -6.51
C ASP A 196 -25.21 -39.74 -5.17
N GLU A 197 -24.69 -39.07 -4.14
CA GLU A 197 -25.40 -38.90 -2.86
C GLU A 197 -26.70 -38.09 -3.02
N LEU A 198 -26.68 -37.01 -3.82
CA LEU A 198 -27.86 -36.21 -4.16
C LEU A 198 -28.89 -36.99 -4.98
N ILE A 199 -28.45 -37.77 -5.98
CA ILE A 199 -29.34 -38.60 -6.80
C ILE A 199 -29.97 -39.71 -5.96
N ASN A 200 -29.19 -40.39 -5.11
CA ASN A 200 -29.72 -41.43 -4.23
C ASN A 200 -30.74 -40.87 -3.22
N LEU A 201 -30.49 -39.67 -2.68
CA LEU A 201 -31.43 -38.99 -1.80
C LEU A 201 -32.73 -38.60 -2.51
N LEU A 202 -32.65 -38.15 -3.77
CA LEU A 202 -33.81 -37.81 -4.58
C LEU A 202 -34.63 -39.05 -4.95
N THR A 203 -33.98 -40.14 -5.39
CA THR A 203 -34.65 -41.39 -5.74
C THR A 203 -35.38 -41.99 -4.55
N ALA A 204 -34.75 -42.06 -3.37
CA ALA A 204 -35.38 -42.56 -2.16
C ALA A 204 -36.61 -41.73 -1.74
N LYS A 205 -36.57 -40.40 -1.94
CA LYS A 205 -37.74 -39.55 -1.72
C LYS A 205 -38.85 -39.81 -2.73
N MET A 206 -38.53 -40.01 -4.00
CA MET A 206 -39.52 -40.30 -5.03
C MET A 206 -40.21 -41.64 -4.79
N GLU A 207 -39.47 -42.69 -4.45
CA GLU A 207 -40.04 -44.00 -4.12
C GLU A 207 -41.03 -43.90 -2.97
N LYS A 208 -40.69 -43.14 -1.92
CA LYS A 208 -41.58 -42.94 -0.77
C LYS A 208 -42.86 -42.19 -1.15
N ILE A 209 -42.77 -41.19 -2.03
CA ILE A 209 -43.93 -40.46 -2.55
C ILE A 209 -44.82 -41.38 -3.39
N ILE A 210 -44.23 -42.23 -4.24
CA ILE A 210 -44.96 -43.19 -5.07
C ILE A 210 -45.65 -44.24 -4.18
N GLU A 211 -45.00 -44.73 -3.14
CA GLU A 211 -45.57 -45.69 -2.21
C GLU A 211 -46.73 -45.08 -1.39
N GLU A 212 -46.60 -43.82 -0.96
CA GLU A 212 -47.69 -43.11 -0.28
C GLU A 212 -48.86 -42.80 -1.21
N THR A 213 -48.61 -42.42 -2.46
CA THR A 213 -49.67 -42.16 -3.45
C THR A 213 -50.38 -43.43 -3.88
N THR A 214 -49.65 -44.53 -4.12
CA THR A 214 -50.26 -45.84 -4.42
C THR A 214 -51.07 -46.35 -3.24
N LYS A 215 -50.55 -46.29 -2.00
CA LYS A 215 -51.32 -46.65 -0.80
C LYS A 215 -52.59 -45.81 -0.64
N ARG A 216 -52.57 -44.52 -0.98
CA ARG A 216 -53.76 -43.66 -0.94
C ARG A 216 -54.78 -44.04 -2.03
N LEU A 217 -54.32 -44.30 -3.25
CA LEU A 217 -55.17 -44.69 -4.38
C LEU A 217 -55.85 -46.06 -4.17
N PHE A 218 -55.13 -47.02 -3.59
CA PHE A 218 -55.68 -48.35 -3.29
C PHE A 218 -56.51 -48.42 -2.00
N LYS A 219 -56.50 -47.37 -1.16
CA LYS A 219 -57.39 -47.24 0.01
C LYS A 219 -58.70 -46.51 -0.31
N SER A 220 -58.79 -45.92 -1.51
CA SER A 220 -59.98 -45.23 -2.05
C SER A 220 -60.78 -46.06 -3.05
N LEU A 221 -60.43 -47.34 -3.22
CA LEU A 221 -61.17 -48.40 -3.91
C LEU A 221 -61.79 -49.32 -2.86
#